data_AF-A0A7Y3CEC0-F1
#
_entry.id   AF-A0A7Y3CEC0-F1
#
_cell.length_a   1.000
_cell.length_b   1.000
_cell.length_c   1.000
_cell.angle_alpha   90.00
_cell.angle_beta   90.00
_cell.angle_gamma   90.00
#
_symmetry.space_group_name_H-M   'P 1'
#
loop_
_entity.id
_entity.type
_entity.pdbx_description
1 polymer ?
#
loop_
_entity_poly.entity_id
_entity_poly.type
_entity_poly.pdbx_seq_one_letter_code
_entity_poly.pdbx_strand_id
1 'polypeptide(L)'
;MDRLIGVFLVALSAACFGTNAIFASICYDAGANPVTFLFIRFLIASPIMFLIMIARGFTIPRGKLLVSLTLIGGIGLAGTTLCFYTAIRLAPVNLVIVIAYMYPTIVTLL
;
A
#
# COMPACT_ATOMS: atom_id res chain seq x y z
N MET A 1 -28.47 9.09 -3.30
CA MET A 1 -27.87 8.65 -2.02
C MET A 1 -26.41 8.22 -2.20
N ASP A 2 -26.05 7.77 -3.40
CA ASP A 2 -24.73 7.22 -3.74
C ASP A 2 -23.58 8.23 -3.66
N ARG A 3 -23.86 9.53 -3.91
CA ARG A 3 -22.84 10.58 -3.82
C ARG A 3 -22.32 10.78 -2.39
N LEU A 4 -23.20 10.71 -1.38
CA LEU A 4 -22.81 10.85 0.04
C LEU A 4 -21.98 9.65 0.51
N ILE A 5 -22.38 8.44 0.10
CA ILE A 5 -21.62 7.21 0.38
C ILE A 5 -20.24 7.28 -0.28
N GLY A 6 -20.17 7.70 -1.54
CA GLY A 6 -18.91 7.90 -2.25
C GLY A 6 -17.99 8.92 -1.55
N VAL A 7 -18.53 10.08 -1.14
CA VAL A 7 -17.76 11.09 -0.40
C VAL A 7 -17.23 10.53 0.91
N PHE A 8 -18.06 9.79 1.66
CA PHE A 8 -17.63 9.16 2.91
C PHE A 8 -16.53 8.12 2.69
N LEU A 9 -16.67 7.26 1.69
CA LEU A 9 -15.65 6.25 1.35
C LEU A 9 -14.32 6.88 0.95
N VAL A 10 -14.34 7.98 0.19
CA VAL A 10 -13.12 8.72 -0.18
C VAL A 10 -12.48 9.35 1.05
N ALA A 11 -13.26 10.01 1.91
CA ALA A 11 -12.75 10.62 3.13
C ALA A 11 -12.12 9.57 4.07
N LEU A 12 -12.78 8.42 4.23
CA LEU A 12 -12.26 7.30 5.01
C LEU A 12 -10.96 6.74 4.41
N SER A 13 -10.92 6.55 3.10
CA SER A 13 -9.72 6.07 2.40
C SER A 13 -8.54 7.05 2.56
N ALA A 14 -8.79 8.36 2.44
CA ALA A 14 -7.79 9.39 2.63
C ALA A 14 -7.25 9.40 4.08
N ALA A 15 -8.13 9.27 5.08
CA ALA A 15 -7.73 9.17 6.48
C ALA A 15 -6.87 7.92 6.75
N CYS A 16 -7.29 6.75 6.23
CA CYS A 16 -6.51 5.51 6.35
C CYS A 16 -5.14 5.62 5.66
N PHE A 17 -5.08 6.27 4.50
CA PHE A 17 -3.83 6.46 3.76
C PHE A 17 -2.86 7.39 4.51
N GLY A 18 -3.33 8.54 4.99
CA GLY A 18 -2.49 9.50 5.73
C GLY A 18 -1.96 8.95 7.05
N THR A 19 -2.75 8.12 7.74
CA THR A 19 -2.33 7.54 9.03
C THR A 19 -1.24 6.47 8.87
N ASN A 20 -1.06 5.90 7.68
CA ASN A 20 -0.13 4.78 7.46
C ASN A 20 1.34 5.15 7.74
N ALA A 21 1.75 6.35 7.31
CA ALA A 21 3.11 6.86 7.57
C ALA A 21 3.35 7.12 9.06
N ILE A 22 2.32 7.56 9.79
CA ILE A 22 2.37 7.77 11.24
C ILE A 22 2.55 6.42 11.96
N PHE A 23 1.76 5.41 11.61
CA PHE A 23 1.91 4.06 12.16
C PHE A 23 3.29 3.47 11.88
N ALA A 24 3.84 3.67 10.69
CA ALA A 24 5.19 3.21 10.37
C ALA A 24 6.23 3.86 11.28
N SER A 25 6.14 5.17 11.52
CA SER A 25 7.02 5.87 12.45
C SER A 25 6.93 5.29 13.86
N ILE A 26 5.72 5.11 14.39
CA ILE A 26 5.49 4.55 15.73
C ILE A 26 6.07 3.13 15.83
N CYS A 27 5.89 2.29 14.80
CA CYS A 27 6.48 0.96 14.78
C CYS A 27 8.01 0.99 14.76
N TYR A 28 8.61 1.96 14.06
CA TYR A 28 10.07 2.11 14.03
C TYR A 28 10.64 2.59 15.36
N ASP A 29 9.92 3.47 16.06
CA ASP A 29 10.27 3.89 17.43
C ASP A 29 10.18 2.70 18.42
N ALA A 30 9.27 1.76 18.19
CA ALA A 30 9.17 0.50 18.91
C ALA A 30 10.23 -0.55 18.50
N GLY A 31 11.17 -0.21 17.62
CA GLY A 31 12.27 -1.07 17.17
C GLY A 31 11.97 -1.95 15.95
N ALA A 32 10.80 -1.80 15.32
CA ALA A 32 10.52 -2.50 14.07
C ALA A 32 11.32 -1.92 12.90
N ASN A 33 11.40 -2.66 11.80
CA ASN A 33 12.02 -2.21 10.56
C ASN A 33 11.00 -2.24 9.40
N PRO A 34 11.31 -1.65 8.24
CA PRO A 34 10.38 -1.58 7.11
C PRO A 34 9.90 -2.96 6.64
N VAL A 35 10.79 -3.96 6.67
CA VAL A 35 10.45 -5.33 6.27
C VAL A 35 9.42 -5.93 7.22
N THR A 36 9.63 -5.83 8.54
CA THR A 36 8.71 -6.33 9.56
C THR A 36 7.34 -5.63 9.48
N PHE A 37 7.33 -4.30 9.28
CA PHE A 37 6.10 -3.52 9.14
C PHE A 37 5.29 -3.97 7.90
N LEU A 38 5.94 -4.09 6.75
CA LEU A 38 5.31 -4.59 5.52
C LEU A 38 4.82 -6.03 5.69
N PHE A 39 5.63 -6.89 6.31
CA PHE A 39 5.31 -8.28 6.51
C PHE A 39 4.00 -8.43 7.31
N ILE A 40 3.87 -7.75 8.45
CA ILE A 40 2.64 -7.76 9.25
C ILE A 40 1.46 -7.21 8.45
N ARG A 41 1.66 -6.08 7.75
CA ARG A 41 0.61 -5.44 6.95
C ARG A 41 0.07 -6.37 5.86
N PHE A 42 0.95 -7.04 5.10
CA PHE A 42 0.55 -7.99 4.07
C PHE A 42 0.05 -9.31 4.63
N LEU A 43 0.55 -9.76 5.78
CA LEU A 43 0.08 -10.95 6.47
C LEU A 43 -1.39 -10.81 6.89
N ILE A 44 -1.81 -9.61 7.32
CA ILE A 44 -3.21 -9.32 7.67
C ILE A 44 -4.05 -9.07 6.41
N ALA A 45 -3.54 -8.27 5.47
CA ALA A 45 -4.30 -7.89 4.28
C ALA A 45 -4.55 -9.05 3.30
N SER A 46 -3.58 -9.96 3.16
CA SER A 46 -3.67 -11.10 2.23
C SER A 46 -4.87 -12.02 2.48
N PRO A 47 -5.09 -12.57 3.70
CA PRO A 47 -6.26 -13.43 3.95
C PRO A 47 -7.57 -12.67 3.83
N ILE A 48 -7.63 -11.40 4.26
CA ILE A 48 -8.84 -10.57 4.12
C ILE A 48 -9.20 -10.38 2.65
N MET A 49 -8.23 -9.99 1.81
CA MET A 49 -8.44 -9.83 0.38
C MET A 49 -8.78 -11.15 -0.31
N PHE A 50 -8.15 -12.26 0.10
CA PHE A 50 -8.46 -13.58 -0.43
C PHE A 50 -9.89 -14.02 -0.11
N LEU A 51 -10.35 -13.77 1.12
CA LEU A 51 -11.74 -14.04 1.52
C LEU A 51 -12.74 -13.17 0.74
N ILE A 52 -12.44 -11.88 0.55
CA ILE A 52 -13.26 -10.97 -0.27
C ILE A 52 -13.33 -11.46 -1.72
N MET A 53 -12.21 -11.93 -2.28
CA MET A 53 -12.14 -12.47 -3.63
C MET A 53 -13.09 -13.67 -3.80
N ILE A 54 -13.05 -14.61 -2.86
CA ILE A 54 -13.94 -15.79 -2.85
C ILE A 54 -15.40 -15.36 -2.66
N ALA A 55 -15.68 -14.46 -1.70
CA ALA A 55 -17.03 -14.00 -1.40
C ALA A 55 -17.69 -13.26 -2.58
N ARG A 56 -16.90 -12.61 -3.42
CA ARG A 56 -17.36 -11.94 -4.65
C ARG A 56 -17.44 -12.88 -5.87
N GLY A 57 -17.10 -14.16 -5.70
CA GLY A 57 -17.17 -15.16 -6.77
C GLY A 57 -16.09 -15.02 -7.84
N PHE A 58 -14.99 -14.31 -7.55
CA PHE A 58 -13.88 -14.22 -8.50
C PHE A 58 -13.16 -15.56 -8.62
N THR A 59 -12.83 -15.94 -9.86
CA THR A 59 -12.07 -17.15 -10.12
C THR A 59 -10.60 -16.94 -9.75
N ILE A 60 -9.99 -17.96 -9.15
CA ILE A 60 -8.55 -17.92 -8.86
C ILE A 60 -7.81 -17.88 -10.22
N PRO A 61 -7.00 -16.84 -10.48
CA PRO A 61 -6.25 -16.74 -11.74
C PRO A 61 -5.29 -17.91 -11.86
N ARG A 62 -5.08 -18.44 -13.07
CA ARG A 62 -4.21 -19.60 -13.32
C ARG A 62 -3.20 -19.30 -14.42
N GLY A 63 -2.07 -20.01 -14.39
CA GLY A 63 -1.03 -19.96 -15.44
C GLY A 63 -0.31 -18.62 -15.52
N LYS A 64 -0.13 -18.10 -16.74
CA LYS A 64 0.62 -16.86 -17.02
C LYS A 64 0.06 -15.64 -16.30
N LEU A 65 -1.26 -15.58 -16.11
CA LEU A 65 -1.92 -14.48 -15.41
C LEU A 65 -1.50 -14.44 -13.93
N LEU A 66 -1.40 -15.60 -13.27
CA LEU A 66 -0.96 -15.68 -11.87
C LEU A 66 0.52 -15.26 -11.73
N VAL A 67 1.38 -15.68 -12.66
CA VAL A 67 2.79 -15.24 -12.67
C VAL A 67 2.90 -13.73 -12.87
N SER A 68 2.14 -13.16 -13.82
CA SER A 68 2.14 -11.72 -14.08
C SER A 68 1.61 -10.92 -12.87
N LEU A 69 0.51 -11.36 -12.25
CA LEU A 69 -0.04 -10.75 -11.03
C LEU A 69 0.96 -10.81 -9.86
N THR A 70 1.63 -11.94 -9.67
CA THR A 70 2.64 -12.08 -8.62
C THR A 70 3.87 -11.21 -8.90
N LEU A 71 4.30 -11.06 -10.15
CA LEU A 71 5.40 -10.16 -10.51
C LEU A 71 5.03 -8.70 -10.29
N ILE A 72 3.86 -8.26 -10.73
CA ILE A 72 3.39 -6.88 -10.55
C ILE A 72 3.16 -6.59 -9.06
N GLY A 73 2.54 -7.52 -8.33
CA GLY A 73 2.28 -7.37 -6.89
C GLY A 73 3.54 -7.42 -6.04
N GLY A 74 4.43 -8.39 -6.31
CA GLY A 74 5.67 -8.59 -5.56
C GLY A 74 6.75 -7.58 -5.92
N ILE A 75 7.11 -7.49 -7.19
CA ILE A 75 8.20 -6.59 -7.63
C ILE A 75 7.71 -5.16 -7.75
N GLY A 76 6.58 -4.94 -8.42
CA GLY A 76 6.05 -3.60 -8.65
C GLY A 76 5.53 -2.96 -7.36
N LEU A 77 4.47 -3.52 -6.77
CA LEU A 77 3.79 -2.90 -5.63
C LEU A 77 4.55 -3.09 -4.32
N ALA A 78 5.02 -4.30 -3.99
CA ALA A 78 5.73 -4.51 -2.73
C ALA A 78 7.13 -3.88 -2.75
N GLY A 79 7.82 -3.90 -3.90
CA GLY A 79 9.10 -3.21 -4.08
C GLY A 79 8.98 -1.69 -3.90
N THR A 80 8.04 -1.04 -4.57
CA THR A 80 7.79 0.41 -4.38
C THR A 80 7.39 0.74 -2.94
N THR A 81 6.53 -0.08 -2.33
CA THR A 81 6.14 0.07 -0.92
C THR A 81 7.36 -0.06 0.00
N LEU A 82 8.24 -1.03 -0.23
CA LEU A 82 9.45 -1.23 0.57
C LEU A 82 10.39 -0.02 0.45
N CYS A 83 10.61 0.48 -0.76
CA CYS A 83 11.42 1.69 -0.99
C CYS A 83 10.86 2.90 -0.24
N PHE A 84 9.53 3.12 -0.30
CA PHE A 84 8.86 4.22 0.39
C PHE A 84 9.03 4.16 1.91
N TYR A 85 8.77 3.01 2.52
CA TYR A 85 8.89 2.84 3.97
C TYR A 85 10.36 2.81 4.44
N THR A 86 11.28 2.35 3.59
CA THR A 86 12.71 2.49 3.84
C THR A 86 13.13 3.95 3.82
N ALA A 87 12.61 4.76 2.89
CA ALA A 87 12.86 6.20 2.87
C ALA A 87 12.34 6.89 4.14
N ILE A 88 11.15 6.51 4.64
CA ILE A 88 10.63 7.00 5.93
C ILE A 88 11.55 6.66 7.10
N ARG A 89 12.22 5.51 7.08
CA ARG A 89 13.20 5.17 8.12
C ARG A 89 14.48 6.00 8.05
N LEU A 90 14.86 6.44 6.85
CA LEU A 90 16.13 7.15 6.60
C LEU A 90 15.99 8.68 6.67
N ALA A 91 14.79 9.21 6.49
CA ALA A 91 14.54 10.64 6.39
C ALA A 91 13.19 11.04 7.05
N PRO A 92 13.02 12.32 7.40
CA PRO A 92 11.76 12.81 7.97
C PRO A 92 10.55 12.49 7.07
N VAL A 93 9.46 12.01 7.68
CA VAL A 93 8.23 11.59 6.98
C VAL A 93 7.70 12.68 6.04
N ASN A 94 7.68 13.93 6.49
CA ASN A 94 7.22 15.06 5.70
C ASN A 94 8.04 15.27 4.42
N LEU A 95 9.35 15.13 4.49
CA LEU A 95 10.25 15.26 3.33
C LEU A 95 10.00 14.13 2.33
N VAL A 96 9.91 12.89 2.82
CA VAL A 96 9.67 11.71 1.97
C VAL A 96 8.33 11.82 1.24
N ILE A 97 7.28 12.27 1.93
CA ILE A 97 5.95 12.46 1.36
C ILE A 97 5.96 13.52 0.27
N VAL A 98 6.61 14.67 0.47
CA VAL A 98 6.71 15.73 -0.55
C VAL A 98 7.40 15.22 -1.81
N ILE A 99 8.50 14.47 -1.66
CA ILE A 99 9.20 13.85 -2.79
C ILE A 99 8.28 12.84 -3.50
N ALA A 100 7.59 11.99 -2.75
CA ALA A 100 6.68 11.00 -3.32
C ALA A 100 5.53 11.65 -4.09
N TYR A 101 5.04 12.82 -3.67
CA TYR A 101 4.01 13.58 -4.38
C TYR A 101 4.49 14.21 -5.69
N MET A 102 5.78 14.15 -6.03
CA MET A 102 6.26 14.50 -7.37
C MET A 102 6.00 13.38 -8.41
N TYR A 103 5.60 12.18 -7.98
CA TYR A 103 5.30 11.04 -8.85
C TYR A 103 4.36 11.37 -10.04
N PRO A 104 3.24 12.11 -9.87
CA PRO A 104 2.37 12.45 -10.98
C PRO A 104 3.10 13.21 -12.10
N THR A 105 3.98 14.15 -11.75
CA THR A 105 4.78 14.92 -12.73
C THR A 105 5.71 14.00 -13.52
N ILE A 106 6.37 13.05 -12.83
CA ILE A 106 7.27 12.08 -13.46
C ILE A 106 6.49 11.19 -14.44
N VAL A 107 5.30 10.71 -14.04
CA VAL A 107 4.45 9.87 -14.89
C VAL A 107 3.93 10.65 -16.09
N THR A 108 3.57 11.93 -15.95
CA THR A 108 3.08 12.73 -17.08
C THR A 108 4.14 13.05 -18.13
N LEU A 109 5.42 12.99 -17.76
CA LEU A 109 6.55 13.27 -18.65
C LEU A 109 7.07 12.01 -19.39
N LEU A 110 6.72 10.83 -18.90
CA LEU A 110 7.06 9.52 -19.50
C LEU A 110 6.00 9.09 -20.52
#